data_AF-A0A2D5ZQA0-F1
#
_entry.id   AF-A0A2D5ZQA0-F1
#
_cell.length_a   1.000
_cell.length_b   1.000
_cell.length_c   1.000
_cell.angle_alpha   90.00
_cell.angle_beta   90.00
_cell.angle_gamma   90.00
#
_symmetry.space_group_name_H-M   'P 1'
#
loop_
_entity.id
_entity.type
_entity.pdbx_description
1 polymer ?
#
loop_
_entity_poly.entity_id
_entity_poly.type
_entity_poly.pdbx_seq_one_letter_code
_entity_poly.pdbx_strand_id
1 'polypeptide(L)'
;MTHRELALALSEENFSRLVELATRKFRAEVFRVTGIQKATKRLIDPRRRREACTSRLRAWLGEDDQQRNEVAFRLEYDVLAGKLRPLIVDFLDLHDMPHEEGLTDDLAKLNELSVEELRSAVKKLSATHPPADVALYLFFTAGDADFKPLAGRLAEMPELREALAQ
;
A
#
# COMPACT_ATOMS: atom_id res chain seq x y z
N MET A 1 -9.90 2.05 -8.05
CA MET A 1 -8.68 1.22 -8.15
C MET A 1 -8.84 0.12 -7.12
N THR A 2 -8.66 -1.14 -7.49
CA THR A 2 -8.67 -2.26 -6.54
C THR A 2 -7.31 -2.35 -5.82
N HIS A 3 -7.25 -3.04 -4.68
CA HIS A 3 -5.97 -3.28 -3.98
C HIS A 3 -4.98 -4.04 -4.87
N ARG A 4 -5.48 -4.97 -5.69
CA ARG A 4 -4.65 -5.64 -6.70
C ARG A 4 -4.03 -4.65 -7.69
N GLU A 5 -4.83 -3.73 -8.23
CA GLU A 5 -4.35 -2.69 -9.15
C GLU A 5 -3.35 -1.74 -8.47
N LEU A 6 -3.58 -1.39 -7.20
CA LEU A 6 -2.68 -0.55 -6.41
C LEU A 6 -1.31 -1.21 -6.20
N ALA A 7 -1.31 -2.45 -5.74
CA ALA A 7 -0.09 -3.23 -5.58
C ALA A 7 0.68 -3.42 -6.90
N LEU A 8 -0.01 -3.57 -8.03
CA LEU A 8 0.60 -3.71 -9.36
C LEU A 8 1.07 -2.38 -9.96
N ALA A 9 0.52 -1.25 -9.54
CA ALA A 9 0.93 0.08 -9.96
C ALA A 9 2.29 0.50 -9.36
N LEU A 10 2.71 -0.11 -8.24
CA LEU A 10 4.03 0.11 -7.66
C LEU A 10 5.15 -0.32 -8.62
N SER A 11 6.30 0.37 -8.63
CA SER A 11 7.50 -0.14 -9.31
C SER A 11 7.93 -1.52 -8.77
N GLU A 12 8.75 -2.27 -9.51
CA GLU A 12 9.24 -3.58 -9.02
C GLU A 12 10.00 -3.44 -7.71
N GLU A 13 10.82 -2.40 -7.60
CA GLU A 13 11.55 -2.04 -6.39
C GLU A 13 10.61 -1.74 -5.22
N ASN A 14 9.63 -0.87 -5.42
CA ASN A 14 8.68 -0.51 -4.36
C ASN A 14 7.79 -1.68 -3.93
N PHE A 15 7.36 -2.53 -4.86
CA PHE A 15 6.63 -3.75 -4.53
C PHE A 15 7.50 -4.72 -3.72
N SER A 16 8.77 -4.89 -4.09
CA SER A 16 9.69 -5.73 -3.33
C SER A 16 9.91 -5.20 -1.93
N ARG A 17 10.13 -3.89 -1.79
CA ARG A 17 10.24 -3.21 -0.49
C ARG A 17 8.97 -3.43 0.35
N LEU A 18 7.79 -3.31 -0.25
CA LEU A 18 6.51 -3.53 0.45
C LEU A 18 6.42 -4.95 1.03
N VAL A 19 6.75 -5.97 0.23
CA VAL A 19 6.78 -7.37 0.69
C VAL A 19 7.80 -7.58 1.81
N GLU A 20 8.95 -6.89 1.78
CA GLU A 20 9.98 -6.96 2.82
C GLU A 20 9.56 -6.26 4.13
N LEU A 21 8.80 -5.16 4.04
CA LEU A 21 8.25 -4.46 5.20
C LEU A 21 7.16 -5.27 5.90
N ALA A 22 6.43 -6.12 5.18
CA ALA A 22 5.40 -6.97 5.73
C ALA A 22 5.94 -7.88 6.86
N THR A 23 5.06 -8.38 7.71
CA THR A 23 5.44 -9.25 8.81
C THR A 23 5.95 -10.59 8.29
N ARG A 24 6.89 -11.21 9.02
CA ARG A 24 7.37 -12.56 8.71
C ARG A 24 6.21 -13.56 8.67
N LYS A 25 5.21 -13.37 9.55
CA LYS A 25 4.00 -14.19 9.60
C LYS A 25 3.20 -14.05 8.31
N PHE A 26 2.91 -12.83 7.87
CA PHE A 26 2.20 -12.56 6.62
C PHE A 26 2.91 -13.21 5.43
N ARG A 27 4.21 -12.95 5.24
CA ARG A 27 4.99 -13.53 4.14
C ARG A 27 4.93 -15.06 4.12
N ALA A 28 5.12 -15.70 5.27
CA ALA A 28 5.11 -17.16 5.37
C ALA A 28 3.74 -17.75 5.01
N GLU A 29 2.66 -17.09 5.44
CA GLU A 29 1.29 -17.51 5.12
C GLU A 29 0.99 -17.34 3.63
N VAL A 30 1.24 -16.16 3.07
CA VAL A 30 0.94 -15.86 1.66
C VAL A 30 1.73 -16.76 0.72
N PHE A 31 3.05 -16.93 0.93
CA PHE A 31 3.85 -17.81 0.07
C PHE A 31 3.46 -19.28 0.17
N ARG A 32 2.85 -19.70 1.28
CA ARG A 32 2.29 -21.05 1.44
C ARG A 32 0.97 -21.19 0.69
N VAL A 33 0.03 -20.27 0.89
CA VAL A 33 -1.31 -20.29 0.27
C VAL A 33 -1.25 -20.18 -1.25
N THR A 34 -0.36 -19.32 -1.75
CA THR A 34 -0.13 -19.13 -3.21
C THR A 34 0.70 -20.25 -3.84
N GLY A 35 1.25 -21.18 -3.05
CA GLY A 35 2.12 -22.26 -3.53
C GLY A 35 3.53 -21.80 -3.98
N ILE A 36 3.85 -20.51 -3.90
CA ILE A 36 5.12 -19.93 -4.35
C ILE A 36 6.32 -20.55 -3.62
N GLN A 37 6.18 -20.84 -2.33
CA GLN A 37 7.26 -21.43 -1.53
C GLN A 37 7.70 -22.80 -2.05
N LYS A 38 6.78 -23.60 -2.59
CA LYS A 38 7.09 -24.91 -3.20
C LYS A 38 7.86 -24.74 -4.49
N ALA A 39 7.48 -23.75 -5.29
CA ALA A 39 8.05 -23.52 -6.62
C ALA A 39 9.47 -22.92 -6.57
N THR A 40 9.84 -22.26 -5.48
CA THR A 40 11.20 -21.71 -5.26
C THR A 40 12.10 -22.61 -4.39
N LYS A 41 11.63 -23.80 -3.98
CA LYS A 41 12.35 -24.69 -3.05
C LYS A 41 13.74 -25.11 -3.53
N ARG A 42 13.99 -25.14 -4.84
CA ARG A 42 15.27 -25.53 -5.45
C ARG A 42 16.35 -24.43 -5.37
N LEU A 43 15.98 -23.20 -5.00
CA LEU A 43 16.93 -22.09 -4.86
C LEU A 43 17.61 -22.18 -3.49
N ILE A 44 18.93 -22.39 -3.52
CA ILE A 44 19.79 -22.52 -2.33
C ILE A 44 20.14 -21.13 -1.76
N ASP A 45 20.39 -20.16 -2.63
CA ASP A 45 20.72 -18.78 -2.25
C ASP A 45 19.49 -18.08 -1.62
N PRO A 46 19.56 -17.63 -0.35
CA PRO A 46 18.44 -17.00 0.33
C PRO A 46 18.00 -15.66 -0.26
N ARG A 47 18.92 -14.90 -0.89
CA ARG A 47 18.61 -13.63 -1.54
C ARG A 47 17.87 -13.89 -2.85
N ARG A 48 18.42 -14.74 -3.72
CA ARG A 48 17.77 -15.12 -4.99
C ARG A 48 16.40 -15.78 -4.76
N ARG A 49 16.28 -16.56 -3.68
CA ARG A 49 15.00 -17.16 -3.30
C ARG A 49 13.96 -16.11 -2.92
N ARG A 50 14.35 -15.06 -2.19
CA ARG A 50 13.47 -13.95 -1.82
C ARG A 50 13.01 -13.18 -3.05
N GLU A 51 13.95 -12.74 -3.88
CA GLU A 51 13.68 -12.06 -5.15
C GLU A 51 12.70 -12.89 -6.00
N ALA A 52 12.97 -14.19 -6.19
CA ALA A 52 12.08 -15.08 -6.94
C ALA A 52 10.69 -15.27 -6.30
N CYS A 53 10.57 -15.27 -4.96
CA CYS A 53 9.26 -15.33 -4.30
C CYS A 53 8.46 -14.04 -4.53
N THR A 54 9.12 -12.89 -4.42
CA THR A 54 8.51 -11.57 -4.65
C THR A 54 8.05 -11.42 -6.10
N SER A 55 8.91 -11.68 -7.10
CA SER A 55 8.52 -11.56 -8.52
C SER A 55 7.38 -12.53 -8.87
N ARG A 56 7.37 -13.74 -8.29
CA ARG A 56 6.26 -14.69 -8.45
C ARG A 56 4.98 -14.22 -7.78
N LEU A 57 5.06 -13.57 -6.62
CA LEU A 57 3.90 -13.02 -5.95
C LEU A 57 3.29 -11.90 -6.79
N ARG A 58 4.11 -11.00 -7.33
CA ARG A 58 3.66 -9.95 -8.24
C ARG A 58 2.99 -10.51 -9.48
N ALA A 59 3.60 -11.52 -10.13
CA ALA A 59 3.00 -12.20 -11.27
C ALA A 59 1.68 -12.89 -10.88
N TRP A 60 1.62 -13.52 -9.71
CA TRP A 60 0.40 -14.11 -9.16
C TRP A 60 -0.66 -13.06 -8.82
N LEU A 61 -0.34 -11.79 -8.58
CA LEU A 61 -1.35 -10.74 -8.47
C LEU A 61 -1.86 -10.24 -9.84
N GLY A 62 -1.21 -10.62 -10.95
CA GLY A 62 -1.52 -10.12 -12.29
C GLY A 62 -2.88 -10.55 -12.86
N GLU A 63 -3.40 -11.71 -12.44
CA GLU A 63 -4.72 -12.17 -12.91
C GLU A 63 -5.85 -11.61 -12.04
N ASP A 64 -7.01 -11.46 -12.64
CA ASP A 64 -8.18 -10.87 -11.97
C ASP A 64 -8.95 -11.94 -11.19
N ASP A 65 -8.86 -11.88 -9.86
CA ASP A 65 -9.48 -12.84 -8.95
C ASP A 65 -9.67 -12.21 -7.55
N GLN A 66 -10.78 -12.55 -6.89
CA GLN A 66 -11.13 -11.99 -5.58
C GLN A 66 -10.11 -12.37 -4.50
N GLN A 67 -9.57 -13.60 -4.53
CA GLN A 67 -8.54 -14.05 -3.59
C GLN A 67 -7.25 -13.23 -3.78
N ARG A 68 -6.91 -12.86 -5.01
CA ARG A 68 -5.74 -12.04 -5.31
C ARG A 68 -5.91 -10.62 -4.78
N ASN A 69 -7.10 -10.04 -4.93
CA ASN A 69 -7.40 -8.73 -4.35
C ASN A 69 -7.34 -8.75 -2.82
N GLU A 70 -7.85 -9.80 -2.17
CA GLU A 70 -7.77 -9.97 -0.72
C GLU A 70 -6.32 -10.09 -0.23
N VAL A 71 -5.47 -10.84 -0.94
CA VAL A 71 -4.05 -10.95 -0.59
C VAL A 71 -3.33 -9.60 -0.75
N ALA A 72 -3.65 -8.82 -1.79
CA ALA A 72 -3.10 -7.48 -1.97
C ALA A 72 -3.54 -6.55 -0.83
N PHE A 73 -4.84 -6.51 -0.51
CA PHE A 73 -5.36 -5.75 0.62
C PHE A 73 -4.63 -6.09 1.93
N ARG A 74 -4.50 -7.39 2.23
CA ARG A 74 -3.82 -7.83 3.46
C ARG A 74 -2.34 -7.45 3.49
N LEU A 75 -1.65 -7.45 2.34
CA LEU A 75 -0.26 -6.97 2.25
C LEU A 75 -0.17 -5.48 2.60
N GLU A 76 -1.01 -4.67 1.95
CA GLU A 76 -1.05 -3.23 2.12
C GLU A 76 -1.41 -2.87 3.57
N TYR A 77 -2.45 -3.51 4.11
CA TYR A 77 -2.89 -3.32 5.49
C TYR A 77 -1.79 -3.70 6.51
N ASP A 78 -1.15 -4.86 6.36
CA ASP A 78 -0.09 -5.32 7.28
C ASP A 78 1.10 -4.33 7.30
N VAL A 79 1.42 -3.74 6.15
CA VAL A 79 2.48 -2.73 6.06
C VAL A 79 2.03 -1.37 6.61
N LEU A 80 0.83 -0.90 6.25
CA LEU A 80 0.29 0.39 6.69
C LEU A 80 0.05 0.43 8.20
N ALA A 81 -0.63 -0.59 8.74
CA ALA A 81 -0.89 -0.69 10.17
C ALA A 81 0.37 -0.97 11.01
N GLY A 82 1.41 -1.52 10.37
CA GLY A 82 2.69 -1.86 10.99
C GLY A 82 3.76 -0.81 10.76
N LYS A 83 4.48 -0.93 9.64
CA LYS A 83 5.70 -0.15 9.36
C LYS A 83 5.44 1.28 8.93
N LEU A 84 4.33 1.55 8.25
CA LEU A 84 3.99 2.90 7.78
C LEU A 84 3.00 3.62 8.69
N ARG A 85 2.76 3.10 9.91
CA ARG A 85 1.93 3.79 10.91
C ARG A 85 2.38 5.23 11.20
N PRO A 86 3.69 5.56 11.27
CA PRO A 86 4.11 6.95 11.45
C PRO A 86 3.64 7.90 10.34
N LEU A 87 3.57 7.44 9.08
CA LEU A 87 3.00 8.22 7.98
C LEU A 87 1.51 8.53 8.21
N ILE A 88 0.76 7.54 8.71
CA ILE A 88 -0.67 7.71 9.01
C ILE A 88 -0.84 8.74 10.13
N VAL A 89 -0.03 8.64 11.19
CA VAL A 89 -0.01 9.61 12.29
C VAL A 89 0.28 11.02 11.75
N ASP A 90 1.37 11.20 11.01
CA ASP A 90 1.76 12.51 10.48
C ASP A 90 0.68 13.11 9.56
N PHE A 91 -0.01 12.27 8.78
CA PHE A 91 -1.12 12.72 7.94
C PHE A 91 -2.33 13.17 8.77
N LEU A 92 -2.71 12.42 9.79
CA LEU A 92 -3.84 12.77 10.65
C LEU A 92 -3.53 14.01 11.50
N ASP A 93 -2.32 14.11 12.05
CA ASP A 93 -1.82 15.29 12.78
C ASP A 93 -1.83 16.55 11.89
N LEU A 94 -1.42 16.42 10.63
CA LEU A 94 -1.41 17.54 9.68
C LEU A 94 -2.81 18.13 9.44
N HIS A 95 -3.85 17.32 9.58
CA HIS A 95 -5.24 17.70 9.39
C HIS A 95 -6.00 17.88 10.71
N ASP A 96 -5.30 17.96 11.84
CA ASP A 96 -5.89 18.10 13.18
C ASP A 96 -7.02 17.08 13.40
N MET A 97 -6.77 15.82 13.04
CA MET A 97 -7.74 14.73 13.18
C MET A 97 -7.53 14.01 14.52
N PRO A 98 -8.56 13.84 15.36
CA PRO A 98 -8.42 13.09 16.61
C PRO A 98 -8.02 11.64 16.34
N HIS A 99 -6.93 11.18 16.95
CA HIS A 99 -6.48 9.79 16.81
C HIS A 99 -5.63 9.34 18.02
N GLU A 100 -5.51 8.03 18.19
CA GLU A 100 -4.56 7.39 19.10
C GLU A 100 -3.60 6.52 18.29
N GLU A 101 -2.33 6.94 18.18
CA GLU A 101 -1.30 6.22 17.43
C GLU A 101 -1.71 5.83 15.99
N GLY A 102 -2.38 6.73 15.27
CA GLY A 102 -2.83 6.52 13.89
C GLY A 102 -4.16 5.79 13.76
N LEU A 103 -4.82 5.46 14.88
CA LEU A 103 -6.18 4.91 14.90
C LEU A 103 -7.18 6.04 15.17
N THR A 104 -8.15 6.21 14.29
CA THR A 104 -9.20 7.21 14.41
C THR A 104 -10.56 6.62 14.08
N ASP A 105 -11.58 7.05 14.81
CA ASP A 105 -12.99 6.71 14.53
C ASP A 105 -13.64 7.76 13.61
N ASP A 106 -12.97 8.89 13.35
CA ASP A 106 -13.47 10.00 12.55
C ASP A 106 -12.70 10.12 11.22
N LEU A 107 -12.89 9.12 10.36
CA LEU A 107 -12.36 9.17 8.99
C LEU A 107 -13.25 10.01 8.06
N ALA A 108 -14.44 10.44 8.50
CA ALA A 108 -15.37 11.18 7.66
C ALA A 108 -14.76 12.49 7.14
N LYS A 109 -13.93 13.14 7.96
CA LYS A 109 -13.18 14.35 7.60
C LYS A 109 -12.25 14.17 6.39
N LEU A 110 -11.78 12.95 6.10
CA LEU A 110 -11.02 12.65 4.87
C LEU A 110 -11.84 12.86 3.61
N ASN A 111 -13.15 12.63 3.70
CA ASN A 111 -14.06 12.90 2.61
C ASN A 111 -14.34 14.39 2.41
N GLU A 112 -13.88 15.27 3.28
CA GLU A 112 -14.11 16.71 3.20
C GLU A 112 -12.89 17.47 2.64
N LEU A 113 -11.70 16.87 2.68
CA LEU A 113 -10.45 17.51 2.24
C LEU A 113 -10.49 17.93 0.77
N SER A 114 -10.14 19.18 0.46
CA SER A 114 -10.05 19.67 -0.92
C SER A 114 -8.86 19.05 -1.66
N VAL A 115 -8.86 19.15 -3.00
CA VAL A 115 -7.71 18.71 -3.82
C VAL A 115 -6.45 19.50 -3.45
N GLU A 116 -6.57 20.80 -3.17
CA GLU A 116 -5.47 21.65 -2.75
C GLU A 116 -4.91 21.24 -1.38
N GLU A 117 -5.78 20.89 -0.44
CA GLU A 117 -5.39 20.39 0.88
C GLU A 117 -4.64 19.05 0.75
N LEU A 118 -5.15 18.13 -0.07
CA LEU A 118 -4.48 16.85 -0.35
C LEU A 118 -3.12 17.06 -1.03
N ARG A 119 -3.02 17.95 -2.03
CA ARG A 119 -1.73 18.29 -2.68
C ARG A 119 -0.74 18.88 -1.69
N SER A 120 -1.20 19.76 -0.81
CA SER A 120 -0.39 20.35 0.27
C SER A 120 0.11 19.27 1.23
N ALA A 121 -0.75 18.33 1.62
CA ALA A 121 -0.41 17.21 2.47
C ALA A 121 0.62 16.28 1.83
N VAL A 122 0.40 15.89 0.58
CA VAL A 122 1.34 15.06 -0.19
C VAL A 122 2.72 15.72 -0.24
N LYS A 123 2.78 17.02 -0.52
CA LYS A 123 4.05 17.77 -0.56
C LYS A 123 4.77 17.78 0.80
N LYS A 124 4.03 18.00 1.90
CA LYS A 124 4.60 18.03 3.26
C LYS A 124 5.08 16.65 3.68
N LEU A 125 4.27 15.61 3.48
CA LEU A 125 4.61 14.24 3.88
C LEU A 125 5.73 13.66 3.03
N SER A 126 5.79 13.98 1.74
CA SER A 126 6.88 13.54 0.86
C SER A 126 8.25 14.12 1.23
N ALA A 127 8.31 15.10 2.14
CA ALA A 127 9.57 15.62 2.67
C ALA A 127 10.20 14.69 3.71
N THR A 128 9.40 13.82 4.34
CA THR A 128 9.81 12.93 5.45
C THR A 128 9.51 11.46 5.18
N HIS A 129 8.63 11.16 4.23
CA HIS A 129 8.24 9.83 3.80
C HIS A 129 8.48 9.63 2.30
N PRO A 130 8.76 8.40 1.84
CA PRO A 130 8.85 8.11 0.41
C PRO A 130 7.54 8.47 -0.32
N PRO A 131 7.57 9.14 -1.49
CA PRO A 131 6.37 9.51 -2.24
C PRO A 131 5.45 8.32 -2.56
N ALA A 132 6.03 7.15 -2.85
CA ALA A 132 5.29 5.92 -3.11
C ALA A 132 4.49 5.45 -1.87
N ASP A 133 5.01 5.65 -0.65
CA ASP A 133 4.31 5.30 0.59
C ASP A 133 3.12 6.24 0.85
N VAL A 134 3.32 7.54 0.59
CA VAL A 134 2.25 8.55 0.66
C VAL A 134 1.12 8.21 -0.33
N ALA A 135 1.47 7.93 -1.58
CA ALA A 135 0.52 7.54 -2.61
C ALA A 135 -0.21 6.22 -2.26
N LEU A 136 0.54 5.22 -1.76
CA LEU A 136 -0.03 3.95 -1.32
C LEU A 136 -1.09 4.16 -0.24
N TYR A 137 -0.79 4.95 0.80
CA TYR A 137 -1.73 5.22 1.88
C TYR A 137 -3.01 5.90 1.39
N LEU A 138 -2.88 6.94 0.54
CA LEU A 138 -4.03 7.67 0.02
C LEU A 138 -4.93 6.79 -0.86
N PHE A 139 -4.34 6.02 -1.79
CA PHE A 139 -5.12 5.11 -2.64
C PHE A 139 -5.70 3.92 -1.87
N PHE A 140 -5.00 3.41 -0.86
CA PHE A 140 -5.52 2.38 0.03
C PHE A 140 -6.77 2.88 0.75
N THR A 141 -6.69 4.07 1.34
CA THR A 141 -7.80 4.69 2.08
C THR A 141 -8.99 4.96 1.15
N ALA A 142 -8.73 5.49 -0.05
CA ALA A 142 -9.77 5.72 -1.05
C ALA A 142 -10.37 4.45 -1.66
N GLY A 143 -9.77 3.28 -1.43
CA GLY A 143 -10.25 1.98 -1.91
C GLY A 143 -11.50 1.48 -1.17
N ASP A 144 -11.77 1.99 0.02
CA ASP A 144 -13.00 1.70 0.75
C ASP A 144 -14.22 2.35 0.06
N ALA A 145 -15.35 1.66 0.09
CA ALA A 145 -16.60 2.16 -0.48
C ALA A 145 -17.07 3.45 0.21
N ASP A 146 -16.73 3.65 1.48
CA ASP A 146 -17.07 4.84 2.26
C ASP A 146 -16.23 6.06 1.87
N PHE A 147 -15.13 5.88 1.11
CA PHE A 147 -14.22 6.96 0.67
C PHE A 147 -14.29 7.24 -0.85
N LYS A 148 -15.42 6.95 -1.51
CA LYS A 148 -15.63 7.30 -2.93
C LYS A 148 -15.35 8.78 -3.26
N PRO A 149 -15.76 9.77 -2.45
CA PRO A 149 -15.42 11.18 -2.72
C PRO A 149 -13.91 11.43 -2.73
N LEU A 150 -13.16 10.79 -1.82
CA LEU A 150 -11.70 10.84 -1.82
C LEU A 150 -11.12 10.26 -3.11
N ALA A 151 -11.61 9.10 -3.56
CA ALA A 151 -11.16 8.48 -4.81
C ALA A 151 -11.33 9.40 -6.04
N GLY A 152 -12.43 10.16 -6.10
CA GLY A 152 -12.66 11.15 -7.15
C GLY A 152 -11.58 12.24 -7.18
N ARG A 153 -11.25 12.81 -6.02
CA ARG A 153 -10.21 13.85 -5.89
C ARG A 153 -8.81 13.32 -6.19
N LEU A 154 -8.48 12.11 -5.74
CA LEU A 154 -7.18 11.50 -6.06
C LEU A 154 -7.01 11.25 -7.57
N ALA A 155 -8.10 11.08 -8.32
CA ALA A 155 -8.03 10.97 -9.78
C ALA A 155 -7.60 12.28 -10.46
N GLU A 156 -7.76 13.42 -9.79
CA GLU A 156 -7.31 14.74 -10.24
C GLU A 156 -5.83 15.01 -9.92
N MET A 157 -5.14 14.06 -9.27
CA MET A 157 -3.75 14.16 -8.81
C MET A 157 -2.88 13.10 -9.52
N PRO A 158 -2.57 13.28 -10.83
CA PRO A 158 -1.81 12.28 -11.60
C PRO A 158 -0.42 12.00 -11.01
N GLU A 159 0.18 12.97 -10.33
CA GLU A 159 1.48 12.82 -9.68
C GLU A 159 1.51 11.69 -8.63
N LEU A 160 0.37 11.32 -8.03
CA LEU A 160 0.29 10.20 -7.10
C LEU A 160 0.46 8.86 -7.81
N ARG A 161 -0.06 8.73 -9.03
CA ARG A 161 0.13 7.52 -9.83
C ARG A 161 1.56 7.42 -10.33
N GLU A 162 2.15 8.55 -10.69
CA GLU A 162 3.57 8.63 -11.05
C GLU A 162 4.46 8.23 -9.88
N ALA A 163 4.13 8.68 -8.66
CA ALA A 163 4.87 8.32 -7.44
C ALA A 163 4.84 6.81 -7.14
N LEU A 164 3.76 6.10 -7.48
CA LEU A 164 3.73 4.63 -7.37
C LEU A 164 4.72 3.97 -8.34
N ALA A 165 4.83 4.49 -9.55
CA ALA A 165 5.63 3.90 -10.64
C ALA A 165 7.12 4.23 -10.58
N GLN A 166 7.53 5.19 -9.74
CA GLN A 166 8.93 5.53 -9.45
C GLN A 166 9.62 4.44 -8.61
#